data_AF-A0A4V1SH25-F1
#
_entry.id   AF-A0A4V1SH25-F1
#
_cell.length_a   1.000
_cell.length_b   1.000
_cell.length_c   1.000
_cell.angle_alpha   90.00
_cell.angle_beta   90.00
_cell.angle_gamma   90.00
#
_symmetry.space_group_name_H-M   'P 1'
#
loop_
_entity.id
_entity.type
_entity.pdbx_description
1 polymer ?
#
loop_
_entity_poly.entity_id
_entity_poly.type
_entity_poly.pdbx_seq_one_letter_code
_entity_poly.pdbx_strand_id
1 'polypeptide(L)'
;MGYSITTDGLSPYRLISAANDNASVIKQGTGQLHMLTVINTSATLYYLKLYDKAGTPTASDVPVHTYPIPAGTSGNGFILSSGSFGEQYNTGIAFRITSGGSDADTGACAAGAVYLNARYK
;
A
#
# COMPACT_ATOMS: atom_id res chain seq x y z
N MET A 1 28.10 -19.31 24.70
CA MET A 1 26.67 -18.97 24.81
C MET A 1 26.32 -18.19 23.56
N GLY A 2 25.61 -18.80 22.61
CA GLY A 2 25.33 -18.18 21.31
C GLY A 2 24.22 -17.15 21.44
N TYR A 3 24.53 -15.89 21.18
CA TYR A 3 23.54 -14.86 20.97
C TYR A 3 23.25 -14.78 19.48
N SER A 4 22.26 -15.54 19.02
CA SER A 4 21.72 -15.34 17.68
C SER A 4 20.77 -14.16 17.73
N ILE A 5 21.27 -12.94 17.49
CA ILE A 5 20.39 -11.89 16.94
C ILE A 5 20.27 -12.08 15.46
N THR A 6 19.25 -12.81 15.06
CA THR A 6 18.54 -12.36 13.88
C THR A 6 17.54 -11.33 14.40
N THR A 7 17.97 -10.07 14.56
CA THR A 7 16.99 -8.98 14.55
C THR A 7 16.52 -8.92 13.10
N ASP A 8 15.55 -9.77 12.74
CA ASP A 8 15.02 -9.78 11.38
C ASP A 8 14.65 -8.34 11.02
N GLY A 9 15.22 -7.85 9.92
CA GLY A 9 14.94 -6.49 9.46
C GLY A 9 13.47 -6.31 9.08
N LEU A 10 13.14 -5.16 8.51
CA LEU A 10 11.83 -4.97 7.89
C LEU A 10 11.69 -5.86 6.66
N SER A 11 10.55 -6.50 6.51
CA SER A 11 10.19 -7.29 5.34
C SER A 11 9.85 -6.35 4.17
N PRO A 12 10.44 -6.55 2.97
CA PRO A 12 10.06 -5.79 1.79
C PRO A 12 8.80 -6.36 1.14
N TYR A 13 7.99 -5.49 0.54
CA TYR A 13 6.91 -5.84 -0.37
C TYR A 13 6.95 -4.93 -1.59
N ARG A 14 6.58 -5.46 -2.76
CA ARG A 14 6.53 -4.72 -4.02
C ARG A 14 5.30 -5.10 -4.83
N LEU A 15 4.67 -4.09 -5.44
CA LEU A 15 3.65 -4.27 -6.48
C LEU A 15 3.88 -3.26 -7.62
N ILE A 16 3.67 -3.72 -8.85
CA ILE A 16 3.48 -2.86 -10.03
C ILE A 16 2.01 -3.01 -10.41
N SER A 17 1.34 -1.89 -10.67
CA SER A 17 -0.09 -1.94 -10.96
C SER A 17 -0.39 -2.79 -12.20
N ALA A 18 -1.49 -3.53 -12.16
CA ALA A 18 -2.12 -4.22 -13.28
C ALA A 18 -3.41 -3.46 -13.68
N ALA A 19 -4.01 -3.85 -14.81
CA ALA A 19 -5.26 -3.29 -15.34
C ALA A 19 -6.51 -3.70 -14.52
N ASN A 20 -6.48 -3.49 -13.21
CA ASN A 20 -7.51 -3.80 -12.23
C ASN A 20 -7.41 -2.86 -11.01
N ASP A 21 -8.09 -3.16 -9.92
CA ASP A 21 -8.05 -2.37 -8.67
C ASP A 21 -6.87 -2.71 -7.74
N ASN A 22 -5.99 -3.61 -8.17
CA ASN A 22 -4.76 -4.00 -7.47
C ASN A 22 -4.98 -4.42 -6.02
N ALA A 23 -6.15 -5.02 -5.72
CA ALA A 23 -6.44 -5.51 -4.39
C ALA A 23 -5.40 -6.56 -3.96
N SER A 24 -4.72 -6.31 -2.85
CA SER A 24 -3.58 -7.13 -2.41
C SER A 24 -3.35 -7.06 -0.91
N VAL A 25 -2.72 -8.11 -0.38
CA VAL A 25 -2.31 -8.20 1.03
C VAL A 25 -0.78 -8.11 1.10
N ILE A 26 -0.28 -7.13 1.85
CA ILE A 26 1.16 -6.96 2.15
C ILE A 26 1.56 -7.94 3.25
N LYS A 27 0.74 -8.06 4.29
CA LYS A 27 0.96 -8.94 5.43
C LYS A 27 -0.37 -9.49 5.96
N GLN A 28 -0.46 -10.81 6.09
CA GLN A 28 -1.54 -11.47 6.82
C GLN A 28 -1.24 -11.42 8.33
N GLY A 29 -2.23 -11.06 9.15
CA GLY A 29 -2.07 -10.98 10.61
C GLY A 29 -1.46 -9.67 11.08
N THR A 30 -1.49 -9.45 12.40
CA THR A 30 -1.04 -8.23 13.07
C THR A 30 0.38 -7.85 12.65
N GLY A 31 0.60 -6.56 12.37
CA GLY A 31 1.90 -6.05 11.96
C GLY A 31 1.97 -4.53 11.92
N GLN A 32 3.13 -4.03 11.51
CA GLN A 32 3.41 -2.60 11.44
C GLN A 32 3.92 -2.21 10.06
N LEU A 33 3.32 -1.17 9.47
CA LEU A 33 3.81 -0.55 8.24
C LEU A 33 4.79 0.58 8.60
N HIS A 34 6.06 0.43 8.22
CA HIS A 34 7.12 1.39 8.57
C HIS A 34 7.42 2.40 7.46
N MET A 35 7.33 1.94 6.22
CA MET A 35 7.58 2.79 5.07
C MET A 35 6.75 2.33 3.87
N LEU A 36 6.25 3.30 3.13
CA LEU A 36 5.56 3.09 1.87
C LEU A 36 6.04 4.12 0.85
N THR A 37 6.53 3.67 -0.29
CA THR A 37 6.85 4.52 -1.42
C THR A 37 5.92 4.17 -2.55
N VAL A 38 5.17 5.15 -3.04
CA VAL A 38 4.22 4.99 -4.13
C VAL A 38 4.56 5.99 -5.21
N ILE A 39 4.94 5.50 -6.38
CA ILE A 39 5.32 6.33 -7.53
C ILE A 39 4.33 6.10 -8.66
N ASN A 40 3.80 7.18 -9.24
CA ASN A 40 2.91 7.13 -10.39
C ASN A 40 3.59 7.81 -11.58
N THR A 41 3.82 7.05 -12.64
CA THR A 41 4.49 7.52 -13.86
C THR A 41 3.52 7.89 -14.98
N SER A 42 2.22 7.66 -14.75
CA SER A 42 1.17 7.98 -15.73
C SER A 42 0.68 9.42 -15.62
N ALA A 43 -0.06 9.88 -16.62
CA ALA A 43 -0.73 11.19 -16.59
C ALA A 43 -2.06 11.18 -15.79
N THR A 44 -2.46 10.03 -15.23
CA THR A 44 -3.74 9.86 -14.53
C THR A 44 -3.54 9.90 -13.02
N LEU A 45 -4.42 10.59 -12.30
CA LEU A 45 -4.47 10.53 -10.84
C LEU A 45 -5.01 9.18 -10.39
N TYR A 46 -4.36 8.57 -9.40
CA TYR A 46 -4.82 7.33 -8.77
C TYR A 46 -4.95 7.52 -7.26
N TYR A 47 -5.55 6.55 -6.58
CA TYR A 47 -5.75 6.57 -5.13
C TYR A 47 -5.28 5.25 -4.54
N LEU A 48 -4.40 5.33 -3.55
CA LEU A 48 -4.05 4.20 -2.69
C LEU A 48 -5.02 4.18 -1.52
N LYS A 49 -5.60 3.01 -1.26
CA LYS A 49 -6.44 2.75 -0.10
C LYS A 49 -5.77 1.67 0.75
N LEU A 50 -5.52 1.94 2.02
CA LEU A 50 -4.96 0.99 2.99
C LEU A 50 -6.08 0.45 3.88
N TYR A 51 -5.99 -0.82 4.27
CA TYR A 51 -6.99 -1.52 5.07
C TYR A 51 -6.32 -2.30 6.20
N ASP A 52 -6.92 -2.25 7.39
CA ASP A 52 -6.63 -3.17 8.48
C ASP A 52 -7.42 -4.47 8.31
N LYS A 53 -6.90 -5.34 7.42
CA LYS A 53 -7.58 -6.55 6.99
C LYS A 53 -6.58 -7.65 6.67
N ALA A 54 -6.87 -8.86 7.13
CA ALA A 54 -6.05 -10.03 6.85
C ALA A 54 -6.13 -10.44 5.38
N GLY A 55 -7.32 -10.46 4.77
CA GLY A 55 -7.54 -10.93 3.40
C GLY A 55 -7.61 -9.81 2.36
N THR A 56 -7.78 -10.20 1.10
CA THR A 56 -7.90 -9.28 -0.02
C THR A 56 -9.07 -8.30 0.18
N PRO A 57 -8.83 -6.99 0.14
CA PRO A 57 -9.84 -5.97 0.33
C PRO A 57 -10.74 -5.83 -0.91
N THR A 58 -11.95 -5.34 -0.70
CA THR A 58 -12.99 -5.14 -1.71
C THR A 58 -13.58 -3.73 -1.61
N ALA A 59 -14.43 -3.34 -2.56
CA ALA A 59 -15.10 -2.02 -2.55
C ALA A 59 -16.15 -1.84 -1.44
N SER A 60 -16.53 -2.91 -0.74
CA SER A 60 -17.42 -2.83 0.42
C SER A 60 -16.66 -2.66 1.73
N ASP A 61 -15.33 -2.81 1.73
CA ASP A 61 -14.50 -2.62 2.90
C ASP A 61 -14.20 -1.13 3.12
N VAL A 62 -14.07 -0.72 4.39
CA VAL A 62 -13.73 0.65 4.77
C VAL A 62 -12.22 0.77 4.89
N PRO A 63 -11.56 1.64 4.09
CA PRO A 63 -10.12 1.87 4.23
C PRO A 63 -9.80 2.63 5.52
N VAL A 64 -8.66 2.33 6.14
CA VAL A 64 -8.12 3.12 7.25
C VAL A 64 -7.49 4.42 6.75
N HIS A 65 -6.93 4.40 5.53
CA HIS A 65 -6.37 5.57 4.88
C HIS A 65 -6.65 5.55 3.37
N THR A 66 -6.95 6.71 2.81
CA THR A 66 -7.05 6.93 1.37
C THR A 66 -6.13 8.08 0.97
N TYR A 67 -5.13 7.80 0.14
CA TYR A 67 -4.12 8.75 -0.30
C TYR A 67 -4.21 8.99 -1.81
N PRO A 68 -4.36 10.25 -2.28
CA PRO A 68 -4.19 10.56 -3.69
C PRO A 68 -2.72 10.33 -4.08
N ILE A 69 -2.51 9.69 -5.22
CA ILE A 69 -1.19 9.44 -5.83
C ILE A 69 -1.06 10.38 -7.03
N PRO A 70 -0.41 11.54 -6.89
CA PRO A 70 -0.30 12.53 -7.96
C PRO A 70 0.19 11.92 -9.27
N ALA A 71 -0.38 12.38 -10.39
CA ALA A 71 0.09 12.00 -11.72
C ALA A 71 1.58 12.35 -11.89
N GLY A 72 2.27 11.63 -12.76
CA GLY A 72 3.70 11.83 -13.02
C GLY A 72 4.05 13.22 -13.55
N THR A 73 3.09 13.88 -14.19
CA THR A 73 3.23 15.26 -14.68
C THR A 73 3.06 16.33 -13.59
N SER A 74 2.56 15.96 -12.40
CA SER A 74 2.22 16.90 -11.32
C SER A 74 3.02 16.67 -10.04
N GLY A 75 3.44 15.43 -9.75
CA GLY A 75 4.21 15.15 -8.53
C GLY A 75 4.83 13.76 -8.40
N ASN A 76 4.55 12.83 -9.32
CA ASN A 76 5.13 11.48 -9.35
C ASN A 76 4.85 10.58 -8.13
N GLY A 77 3.94 10.93 -7.22
CA GLY A 77 3.58 10.09 -6.07
C GLY A 77 4.03 10.66 -4.71
N PHE A 78 4.31 9.79 -3.74
CA PHE A 78 4.69 10.16 -2.37
C PHE A 78 5.45 9.07 -1.62
N ILE A 79 5.99 9.44 -0.45
CA ILE A 79 6.59 8.53 0.53
C ILE A 79 5.88 8.75 1.87
N LEU A 80 5.38 7.67 2.47
CA LEU A 80 4.95 7.63 3.87
C LEU A 80 6.05 6.96 4.68
N SER A 81 6.48 7.59 5.76
CA SER A 81 7.40 7.00 6.74
C SER A 81 6.87 7.28 8.13
N SER A 82 6.61 6.22 8.88
CA SER A 82 6.12 6.26 10.27
C SER A 82 7.27 6.17 11.29
N GLY A 83 8.52 6.34 10.81
CA GLY A 83 9.71 6.31 11.65
C GLY A 83 9.89 4.99 12.40
N SER A 84 10.36 5.08 13.64
CA SER A 84 10.72 3.91 14.46
C SER A 84 9.52 3.14 15.01
N PHE A 85 8.33 3.73 15.08
CA PHE A 85 7.17 3.10 15.71
C PHE A 85 6.35 2.25 14.74
N GLY A 86 6.33 2.60 13.46
CA GLY A 86 5.43 1.95 12.50
C GLY A 86 3.97 2.40 12.70
N GLU A 87 3.17 2.28 11.65
CA GLU A 87 1.71 2.39 11.77
C GLU A 87 1.14 1.00 12.03
N GLN A 88 0.33 0.86 13.07
CA GLN A 88 -0.16 -0.45 13.53
C GLN A 88 -1.40 -0.91 12.75
N TYR A 89 -1.38 -2.17 12.34
CA TYR A 89 -2.50 -2.88 11.73
C TYR A 89 -2.77 -4.15 12.55
N ASN A 90 -3.96 -4.29 13.11
CA ASN A 90 -4.29 -5.33 14.08
C ASN A 90 -4.65 -6.68 13.42
N THR A 91 -5.22 -6.64 12.23
CA THR A 91 -5.75 -7.80 11.49
C THR A 91 -4.86 -8.16 10.30
N GLY A 92 -4.31 -7.16 9.62
CA GLY A 92 -3.41 -7.35 8.48
C GLY A 92 -3.21 -6.06 7.71
N ILE A 93 -2.18 -6.03 6.86
CA ILE A 93 -1.88 -4.85 6.04
C ILE A 93 -2.31 -5.20 4.62
N ALA A 94 -3.36 -4.56 4.13
CA ALA A 94 -3.87 -4.76 2.79
C ALA A 94 -4.15 -3.44 2.08
N PHE A 95 -4.24 -3.47 0.75
CA PHE A 95 -4.46 -2.26 -0.04
C PHE A 95 -5.21 -2.49 -1.35
N ARG A 96 -5.71 -1.39 -1.92
CA ARG A 96 -6.22 -1.28 -3.30
C ARG A 96 -5.65 -0.03 -3.94
N ILE A 97 -5.50 -0.05 -5.27
CA ILE A 97 -5.15 1.13 -6.07
C ILE A 97 -6.24 1.33 -7.12
N THR A 98 -6.98 2.43 -7.00
CA THR A 98 -8.16 2.69 -7.84
C THR A 98 -8.06 4.04 -8.54
N SER A 99 -8.80 4.22 -9.64
CA SER A 99 -8.85 5.49 -10.39
C SER A 99 -9.67 6.57 -9.69
N GLY A 100 -10.65 6.19 -8.88
CA GLY A 100 -11.47 7.10 -8.08
C GLY A 100 -11.11 7.06 -6.59
N GLY A 101 -11.33 8.19 -5.92
CA GLY A 101 -11.08 8.36 -4.48
C GLY A 101 -12.22 7.93 -3.57
N SER A 102 -13.41 7.64 -4.11
CA SER A 102 -14.53 7.09 -3.33
C SER A 102 -14.13 5.73 -2.76
N ASP A 103 -14.45 5.42 -1.50
CA ASP A 103 -14.10 4.14 -0.87
C ASP A 103 -14.63 2.95 -1.67
N ALA A 104 -15.87 3.08 -2.17
CA ALA A 104 -16.55 2.10 -3.00
C ALA A 104 -16.10 2.09 -4.48
N ASP A 105 -15.11 2.89 -4.86
CA ASP A 105 -14.59 2.89 -6.23
C ASP A 105 -14.01 1.52 -6.60
N THR A 106 -14.35 1.09 -7.82
CA THR A 106 -13.87 -0.13 -8.48
C THR A 106 -13.11 0.18 -9.76
N GLY A 107 -12.85 1.47 -10.03
CA GLY A 107 -12.17 1.92 -11.23
C GLY A 107 -10.74 1.41 -11.28
N ALA A 108 -10.36 0.84 -12.42
CA ALA A 108 -9.08 0.17 -12.60
C ALA A 108 -7.92 1.17 -12.65
N CYS A 109 -6.81 0.82 -12.02
CA CYS A 109 -5.52 1.39 -12.32
C CYS A 109 -5.00 0.80 -13.63
N ALA A 110 -4.28 1.57 -14.45
CA ALA A 110 -3.66 1.04 -15.65
C ALA A 110 -2.46 0.14 -15.28
N ALA A 111 -2.15 -0.83 -16.15
CA ALA A 111 -0.97 -1.68 -15.97
C ALA A 111 0.32 -0.85 -16.10
N GLY A 112 1.27 -1.03 -15.19
CA GLY A 112 2.55 -0.33 -15.19
C GLY A 112 2.50 1.16 -14.83
N ALA A 113 1.36 1.67 -14.36
CA ALA A 113 1.19 3.08 -14.02
C ALA A 113 1.73 3.43 -12.62
N VAL A 114 1.48 2.57 -11.63
CA VAL A 114 1.83 2.81 -10.23
C VAL A 114 2.79 1.73 -9.74
N TYR A 115 3.86 2.18 -9.07
CA TYR A 115 4.87 1.34 -8.44
C TYR A 115 4.81 1.55 -6.94
N LEU A 116 4.46 0.49 -6.20
CA LEU A 116 4.34 0.51 -4.75
C LEU A 116 5.44 -0.36 -4.13
N ASN A 117 6.17 0.19 -3.17
CA ASN A 117 7.13 -0.54 -2.35
C ASN A 117 6.83 -0.28 -0.88
N ALA A 118 6.72 -1.34 -0.08
CA ALA A 118 6.45 -1.25 1.35
C ALA A 118 7.55 -1.93 2.17
N ARG A 119 7.71 -1.48 3.42
CA ARG A 119 8.56 -2.10 4.44
C ARG A 119 7.73 -2.31 5.69
N TYR A 120 7.63 -3.54 6.16
CA TYR A 120 6.74 -3.92 7.26
C TYR A 120 7.41 -4.87 8.26
N LYS A 121 6.82 -4.99 9.45
CA LYS A 121 7.17 -5.99 10.46
C LYS A 121 6.01 -6.96 10.68
#